data_AF-A0A0B7GYU6-F1
#
_entry.id   AF-A0A0B7GYU6-F1
#
_cell.length_a   1.000
_cell.length_b   1.000
_cell.length_c   1.000
_cell.angle_alpha   90.00
_cell.angle_beta   90.00
_cell.angle_gamma   90.00
#
_symmetry.space_group_name_H-M   'P 1'
#
loop_
_entity.id
_entity.type
_entity.pdbx_description
1 polymer ?
#
loop_
_entity_poly.entity_id
_entity_poly.type
_entity_poly.pdbx_seq_one_letter_code
_entity_poly.pdbx_strand_id
1 'polypeptide(L)' 'MAKSKISKVNKKIEEKLFGAHEKIKDVVVGAYQKIEDKFVDQYLTKDGESIEDAKKRLKAENLKLEKEHKENESFE' A
#
# COMPACT_ATOMS: atom_id res chain seq x y z
N MET A 1 -40.92 -0.02 20.18
CA MET A 1 -40.94 0.37 18.75
C MET A 1 -39.88 1.42 18.37
N ALA A 2 -39.73 2.54 19.10
CA ALA A 2 -38.78 3.62 18.74
C ALA A 2 -37.28 3.23 18.76
N LYS A 3 -36.85 2.41 19.73
CA LYS A 3 -35.46 1.90 19.81
C LYS A 3 -35.00 1.14 18.54
N SER A 4 -35.89 0.39 17.88
CA SER A 4 -35.51 -0.39 16.69
C SER A 4 -35.39 0.48 15.43
N LYS A 5 -36.09 1.62 15.36
CA LYS A 5 -35.94 2.58 14.26
C LYS A 5 -34.59 3.29 14.32
N ILE A 6 -34.19 3.77 15.50
CA ILE A 6 -32.89 4.44 15.71
C ILE A 6 -31.73 3.45 15.45
N SER A 7 -31.82 2.22 15.97
CA SER A 7 -30.81 1.18 15.72
C SER A 7 -30.63 0.87 14.23
N LYS A 8 -31.72 0.79 13.45
CA LYS A 8 -31.64 0.60 11.99
C LYS A 8 -30.98 1.79 11.28
N VAL A 9 -31.24 3.02 11.73
CA VAL A 9 -30.59 4.21 11.17
C VAL A 9 -29.09 4.19 11.47
N ASN A 10 -28.68 3.86 12.70
CA ASN A 10 -27.27 3.77 13.07
C ASN A 10 -26.52 2.73 12.23
N LYS A 11 -27.11 1.55 12.01
CA LYS A 11 -26.52 0.52 11.15
C LYS A 11 -26.30 1.02 9.71
N LYS A 12 -27.26 1.77 9.15
CA LYS A 12 -27.10 2.37 7.82
C LYS A 12 -26.00 3.43 7.76
N ILE A 13 -25.82 4.20 8.84
CA ILE A 13 -24.73 5.19 8.95
C ILE A 13 -23.39 4.45 8.98
N GLU A 14 -23.29 3.40 9.78
CA GLU A 14 -22.10 2.53 9.88
C GLU A 14 -21.73 1.91 8.53
N GLU A 15 -22.67 1.28 7.84
CA GLU A 15 -22.45 0.70 6.50
C GLU A 15 -21.93 1.75 5.50
N LYS A 16 -22.50 2.97 5.53
CA LYS A 16 -22.04 4.08 4.67
C LYS A 16 -20.65 4.57 5.06
N LEU A 17 -20.33 4.62 6.35
CA LEU A 17 -19.03 5.03 6.85
C LEU A 17 -17.93 4.08 6.37
N PHE A 18 -18.14 2.77 6.54
CA PHE A 18 -17.20 1.75 6.07
C PHE A 18 -17.03 1.80 4.55
N GLY A 19 -18.13 1.91 3.79
CA GLY A 19 -18.05 2.01 2.33
C GLY A 19 -17.34 3.29 1.85
N ALA A 20 -17.50 4.42 2.56
CA ALA A 20 -16.77 5.64 2.24
C ALA A 20 -15.27 5.51 2.56
N HIS A 21 -14.94 4.91 3.71
CA HIS A 21 -13.57 4.64 4.12
C HIS A 21 -12.84 3.73 3.12
N GLU A 22 -13.46 2.61 2.71
CA GLU A 22 -12.89 1.71 1.72
C GLU A 22 -12.61 2.44 0.39
N LYS A 23 -13.55 3.24 -0.10
CA LYS A 23 -13.36 4.02 -1.33
C LYS A 23 -12.20 5.01 -1.21
N ILE A 24 -12.08 5.71 -0.08
CA ILE A 24 -10.97 6.65 0.13
C ILE A 24 -9.65 5.89 0.16
N LYS A 25 -9.57 4.76 0.86
CA LYS A 25 -8.39 3.90 0.90
C LYS A 25 -7.97 3.47 -0.50
N ASP A 26 -8.90 2.96 -1.30
CA ASP A 26 -8.62 2.45 -2.64
C ASP A 26 -8.15 3.57 -3.59
N VAL A 27 -8.76 4.75 -3.51
CA VAL A 27 -8.34 5.92 -4.29
C VAL A 27 -6.94 6.37 -3.91
N VAL A 28 -6.65 6.49 -2.61
CA VAL A 28 -5.35 6.96 -2.13
C VAL A 28 -4.25 5.96 -2.47
N VAL A 29 -4.44 4.69 -2.11
CA VAL A 29 -3.45 3.63 -2.40
C VAL A 29 -3.23 3.48 -3.91
N GLY A 30 -4.31 3.51 -4.71
CA GLY A 30 -4.20 3.44 -6.16
C GLY A 30 -3.49 4.64 -6.79
N ALA A 31 -3.66 5.84 -6.24
CA ALA A 31 -2.93 7.03 -6.69
C ALA A 31 -1.43 6.91 -6.38
N TYR A 32 -1.06 6.46 -5.18
CA TYR A 32 0.34 6.21 -4.83
C TYR A 32 0.97 5.13 -5.72
N GLN A 33 0.27 4.02 -5.95
CA GLN A 33 0.77 2.95 -6.81
C GLN A 33 1.08 3.45 -8.23
N LYS A 34 0.24 4.32 -8.80
CA LYS A 34 0.51 4.93 -10.11
C LYS A 34 1.74 5.84 -10.13
N ILE A 35 1.97 6.58 -9.05
CA ILE A 35 3.16 7.44 -8.92
C ILE A 35 4.40 6.56 -8.79
N GLU A 36 4.33 5.52 -7.96
CA GLU A 36 5.39 4.53 -7.78
C GLU A 36 5.73 3.83 -9.10
N ASP A 37 4.72 3.38 -9.86
CA ASP A 37 4.90 2.72 -11.16
C ASP A 37 5.67 3.63 -12.12
N LYS A 38 5.26 4.89 -12.27
CA LYS A 38 5.94 5.87 -13.14
C LYS A 38 7.35 6.18 -12.68
N PHE A 39 7.58 6.26 -11.37
CA PHE A 39 8.91 6.52 -10.84
C PHE A 39 9.86 5.35 -11.11
N VAL A 40 9.39 4.12 -10.90
CA VAL A 40 10.17 2.91 -11.18
C VAL A 40 10.48 2.81 -12.67
N ASP A 41 9.48 2.99 -13.54
CA ASP A 41 9.63 2.96 -15.00
C ASP A 41 10.63 4.00 -15.52
N GLN A 42 10.57 5.22 -15.00
CA GLN A 42 11.42 6.31 -15.48
C GLN A 42 12.87 6.21 -14.99
N TYR A 43 13.09 5.69 -13.78
CA TYR A 43 14.37 5.85 -13.09
C TYR A 43 15.04 4.55 -12.66
N LEU A 44 14.30 3.46 -12.46
CA LEU A 44 14.80 2.28 -11.76
C LEU A 44 14.70 0.96 -12.55
N THR A 45 13.97 0.94 -13.68
CA THR A 45 13.99 -0.19 -14.61
C THR A 45 15.31 -0.25 -15.38
N LYS A 46 15.75 -1.47 -15.69
CA LYS A 46 16.86 -1.74 -16.61
C LYS A 46 16.34 -2.01 -18.02
N ASP A 47 17.23 -2.05 -19.01
CA ASP A 47 16.86 -2.26 -20.42
C ASP A 47 16.03 -3.54 -20.60
N GLY A 48 14.79 -3.36 -21.06
CA GLY A 48 13.84 -4.47 -21.29
C GLY A 48 13.24 -5.09 -20.02
N GLU A 49 13.50 -4.52 -18.83
CA GLU A 49 12.90 -4.97 -17.56
C GLU A 49 11.48 -4.43 -17.42
N SER A 50 10.54 -5.26 -16.94
CA SER A 50 9.19 -4.79 -16.61
C SER A 50 9.19 -4.03 -15.27
N ILE A 51 8.22 -3.14 -15.08
CA ILE A 51 8.03 -2.42 -13.80
C ILE A 51 7.86 -3.42 -12.64
N GLU A 52 7.11 -4.51 -12.85
CA GLU A 52 6.88 -5.52 -11.81
C GLU A 52 8.17 -6.23 -11.41
N ASP A 53 9.02 -6.58 -12.39
CA ASP A 53 10.29 -7.24 -12.14
C ASP A 53 11.29 -6.29 -11.47
N ALA A 54 11.32 -5.02 -11.88
CA ALA A 54 12.12 -3.99 -11.23
C ALA A 54 11.73 -3.84 -9.75
N LYS A 55 10.43 -3.79 -9.43
CA LYS A 55 9.96 -3.73 -8.04
C LYS A 55 10.36 -4.96 -7.22
N LYS A 56 10.24 -6.16 -7.79
CA LYS A 56 10.67 -7.40 -7.12
C LYS A 56 12.17 -7.38 -6.82
N ARG A 57 12.99 -6.96 -7.78
CA ARG A 57 14.44 -6.82 -7.62
C ARG A 57 14.79 -5.80 -6.54
N LEU A 58 14.23 -4.59 -6.60
CA LEU A 58 14.49 -3.52 -5.62
C LEU A 58 14.12 -3.96 -4.20
N LYS A 59 12.99 -4.68 -4.04
CA LYS A 59 12.59 -5.24 -2.74
C LYS A 59 13.61 -6.26 -2.23
N ALA A 60 14.11 -7.15 -3.09
CA ALA A 60 15.12 -8.13 -2.70
C ALA A 60 16.46 -7.46 -2.34
N GLU A 61 16.89 -6.46 -3.10
CA GLU A 61 18.09 -5.65 -2.83
C GLU A 61 17.98 -4.94 -1.48
N ASN A 62 16.86 -4.26 -1.20
CA ASN A 62 16.63 -3.58 0.08
C ASN A 62 16.60 -4.55 1.27
N LEU A 63 15.95 -5.71 1.14
CA LEU A 63 15.93 -6.72 2.20
C LEU A 63 17.32 -7.29 2.49
N LYS A 64 18.18 -7.40 1.46
CA LYS A 64 19.56 -7.83 1.63
C LYS A 64 20.36 -6.76 2.38
N LEU A 65 20.25 -5.50 1.96
CA LEU A 65 20.91 -4.36 2.61
C LEU A 65 20.51 -4.23 4.08
N GLU A 66 19.23 -4.39 4.40
CA GLU A 66 18.75 -4.35 5.79
C GLU A 66 19.32 -5.49 6.64
N LYS A 67 19.48 -6.70 6.07
CA LYS A 67 20.10 -7.82 6.79
C LYS A 67 21.58 -7.56 7.04
N GLU A 68 22.31 -7.13 6.02
CA GLU A 68 23.72 -6.80 6.14
C GLU A 68 23.95 -5.67 7.16
N HIS A 69 23.08 -4.64 7.19
CA HIS A 69 23.16 -3.58 8.20
C HIS A 69 22.95 -4.12 9.61
N LYS A 70 21.92 -4.94 9.83
CA LYS A 70 21.62 -5.55 11.14
C LYS A 70 22.70 -6.52 11.59
N GLU A 71 23.28 -7.27 10.67
CA GLU A 71 24.41 -8.16 10.97
C GLU A 71 25.61 -7.33 11.40
N ASN A 72 25.97 -6.28 10.66
CA ASN A 72 27.10 -5.41 11.03
C ASN A 72 26.89 -4.70 12.37
N GLU A 73 25.68 -4.20 12.67
CA GLU A 73 25.34 -3.62 13.98
C GLU A 73 25.35 -4.65 15.12
N SER A 74 25.20 -5.95 14.84
CA SER A 74 25.25 -7.00 15.86
C SER A 74 26.68 -7.45 16.22
N PHE A 75 27.67 -7.02 15.43
CA PHE A 75 29.09 -7.30 15.67
C PHE A 75 29.87 -6.09 16.24
N GLU A 76 29.21 -4.93 16.41
CA GLU A 76 29.69 -3.77 17.19
C GLU A 76 29.24 -3.87 18.66
#